data_AF-A0A2D2LY74-F1
#
_entry.id   AF-A0A2D2LY74-F1
#
_cell.length_a   1.000
_cell.length_b   1.000
_cell.length_c   1.000
_cell.angle_alpha   90.00
_cell.angle_beta   90.00
_cell.angle_gamma   90.00
#
_symmetry.space_group_name_H-M   'P 1'
#
loop_
_entity.id
_entity.type
_entity.pdbx_description
1 polymer ?
#
loop_
_entity_poly.entity_id
_entity_poly.type
_entity_poly.pdbx_seq_one_letter_code
_entity_poly.pdbx_strand_id
1 'polypeptide(L)'
;MSKELQEEIKLSQVLNINLAETLAHMQEKELAYLQIVPPSWMLNNDPLIEQINHLGKLYSEGRLVWAAIVQANKFLFDEDKAFSCPADIVYDPTGRTPSYQLINVASQLYALKHTTPDDPELRRYAEHVTDEQERHIQRVPSALSALPLITTGIFLWRPHLPNGKLSMNIIPILVHDDCEGIVTMLPARFWEGSYLYQQWLYYGDNDIETSPAFYQLNANGRYWQSFKKQVRPTKEELPGFANQPKPYHSKKATAASLAFISQCMEMVKLDYKENVQGRGLLAKPNHLLSLIILFAVVVSVLLAIQKVLS
;
A
#
# COMPACT_ATOMS: atom_id res chain seq x y z
N MET A 1 -16.98 -10.31 28.46
CA MET A 1 -16.10 -9.73 27.42
C MET A 1 -16.99 -9.05 26.38
N SER A 2 -16.84 -7.76 26.12
CA SER A 2 -17.67 -7.04 25.13
C SER A 2 -17.39 -7.56 23.72
N LYS A 3 -18.36 -7.43 22.80
CA LYS A 3 -18.22 -7.84 21.39
C LYS A 3 -17.01 -7.18 20.72
N GLU A 4 -16.81 -5.89 20.98
CA GLU A 4 -15.66 -5.11 20.49
C GLU A 4 -14.32 -5.70 20.96
N LEU A 5 -14.21 -6.09 22.23
CA LEU A 5 -12.98 -6.70 22.75
C LEU A 5 -12.72 -8.07 22.13
N GLN A 6 -13.76 -8.86 21.83
CA GLN A 6 -13.60 -10.13 21.10
C GLN A 6 -13.10 -9.92 19.68
N GLU A 7 -13.58 -8.87 19.02
CA GLU A 7 -13.19 -8.51 17.65
C GLU A 7 -11.74 -8.01 17.60
N GLU A 8 -11.34 -7.13 18.53
CA GLU A 8 -9.95 -6.66 18.67
C GLU A 8 -8.98 -7.82 18.91
N ILE A 9 -9.34 -8.80 19.74
CA ILE A 9 -8.52 -10.00 19.98
C ILE A 9 -8.32 -10.81 18.69
N LYS A 10 -9.35 -10.94 17.84
CA LYS A 10 -9.23 -11.67 16.57
C LYS A 10 -8.37 -10.90 15.57
N LEU A 11 -8.54 -9.58 15.48
CA LEU A 11 -7.75 -8.73 14.59
C LEU A 11 -6.27 -8.75 14.98
N SER A 12 -5.97 -8.56 16.26
CA SER A 12 -4.59 -8.41 16.79
C SER A 12 -3.71 -9.66 16.63
N GLN A 13 -4.26 -10.81 16.21
CA GLN A 13 -3.47 -12.00 15.85
C GLN A 13 -2.39 -11.68 14.82
N VAL A 14 -2.68 -10.78 13.86
CA VAL A 14 -1.74 -10.35 12.82
C VAL A 14 -0.51 -9.65 13.39
N LEU A 15 -0.64 -8.97 14.54
CA LEU A 15 0.49 -8.24 15.15
C LEU A 15 1.52 -9.17 15.81
N ASN A 16 1.22 -10.47 15.96
CA ASN A 16 2.11 -11.46 16.56
C ASN A 16 2.95 -12.22 15.52
N ILE A 17 2.92 -11.81 14.25
CA ILE A 17 3.69 -12.47 13.19
C ILE A 17 5.18 -12.26 13.42
N ASN A 18 5.93 -13.35 13.48
CA ASN A 18 7.39 -13.33 13.45
C ASN A 18 7.88 -13.16 12.00
N LEU A 19 8.06 -11.92 11.58
CA LEU A 19 8.43 -11.60 10.21
C LEU A 19 9.81 -12.15 9.84
N ALA A 20 10.80 -12.06 10.73
CA ALA A 20 12.14 -12.59 10.50
C ALA A 20 12.13 -14.11 10.22
N GLU A 21 11.38 -14.88 11.01
CA GLU A 21 11.18 -16.31 10.77
C GLU A 21 10.44 -16.57 9.46
N THR A 22 9.46 -15.73 9.12
CA THR A 22 8.70 -15.91 7.88
C THR A 22 9.57 -15.63 6.66
N LEU A 23 10.39 -14.58 6.68
CA LEU A 23 11.35 -14.22 5.64
C LEU A 23 12.44 -15.29 5.47
N ALA A 24 12.92 -15.87 6.56
CA ALA A 24 13.87 -16.99 6.57
C ALA A 24 13.35 -18.21 5.77
N HIS A 25 12.05 -18.48 5.88
CA HIS A 25 11.40 -19.61 5.22
C HIS A 25 10.97 -19.37 3.77
N MET A 26 11.09 -18.14 3.25
CA MET A 26 10.79 -17.85 1.84
C MET A 26 11.84 -18.46 0.89
N GLN A 27 11.50 -18.60 -0.38
CA GLN A 27 12.40 -18.99 -1.46
C GLN A 27 12.96 -17.75 -2.16
N GLU A 28 14.16 -17.85 -2.75
CA GLU A 28 14.80 -16.71 -3.41
C GLU A 28 13.94 -16.04 -4.48
N LYS A 29 13.21 -16.84 -5.26
CA LYS A 29 12.31 -16.34 -6.32
C LYS A 29 11.23 -15.40 -5.76
N GLU A 30 10.90 -15.53 -4.49
CA GLU A 30 9.81 -14.81 -3.82
C GLU A 30 10.24 -13.41 -3.36
N LEU A 31 11.52 -13.05 -3.50
CA LEU A 31 12.01 -11.70 -3.25
C LEU A 31 11.21 -10.66 -4.03
N ALA A 32 10.80 -10.99 -5.26
CA ALA A 32 10.00 -10.10 -6.09
C ALA A 32 8.65 -9.71 -5.46
N TYR A 33 8.09 -10.54 -4.56
CA TYR A 33 6.85 -10.18 -3.85
C TYR A 33 7.08 -9.11 -2.79
N LEU A 34 8.24 -9.09 -2.12
CA LEU A 34 8.59 -8.06 -1.12
C LEU A 34 8.98 -6.73 -1.77
N GLN A 35 9.28 -6.81 -3.06
CA GLN A 35 9.86 -5.75 -3.85
C GLN A 35 8.82 -4.80 -4.44
N ILE A 36 9.12 -3.51 -4.36
CA ILE A 36 8.36 -2.41 -4.96
C ILE A 36 9.30 -1.63 -5.88
N VAL A 37 8.83 -1.36 -7.10
CA VAL A 37 9.46 -0.37 -7.98
C VAL A 37 8.82 0.98 -7.67
N PRO A 38 9.60 2.00 -7.27
CA PRO A 38 9.03 3.32 -6.99
C PRO A 38 8.42 3.89 -8.27
N PRO A 39 7.17 4.39 -8.25
CA PRO A 39 6.64 5.18 -9.34
C PRO A 39 7.55 6.36 -9.68
N SER A 40 7.62 6.74 -10.95
CA SER A 40 8.52 7.79 -11.45
C SER A 40 8.31 9.14 -10.78
N TRP A 41 7.07 9.46 -10.37
CA TRP A 41 6.76 10.69 -9.66
C TRP A 41 7.43 10.77 -8.27
N MET A 42 7.72 9.64 -7.62
CA MET A 42 8.46 9.63 -6.36
C MET A 42 9.91 10.04 -6.52
N LEU A 43 10.49 9.74 -7.69
CA LEU A 43 11.89 10.05 -7.99
C LEU A 43 12.15 11.57 -8.08
N ASN A 44 11.10 12.38 -8.13
CA ASN A 44 11.17 13.84 -8.24
C ASN A 44 11.10 14.51 -6.87
N ASN A 45 11.91 14.04 -5.91
CA ASN A 45 11.98 14.51 -4.51
C ASN A 45 10.66 14.39 -3.73
N ASP A 46 9.84 13.37 -4.00
CA ASP A 46 8.69 13.10 -3.13
C ASP A 46 9.15 12.40 -1.84
N PRO A 47 8.71 12.85 -0.64
CA PRO A 47 9.09 12.22 0.63
C PRO A 47 8.77 10.73 0.73
N LEU A 48 7.78 10.21 -0.01
CA LEU A 48 7.42 8.79 0.01
C LEU A 48 8.50 7.87 -0.57
N ILE A 49 9.49 8.41 -1.29
CA ILE A 49 10.63 7.59 -1.73
C ILE A 49 11.37 6.97 -0.54
N GLU A 50 11.33 7.61 0.63
CA GLU A 50 11.98 7.11 1.84
C GLU A 50 11.36 5.81 2.35
N GLN A 51 10.05 5.59 2.16
CA GLN A 51 9.43 4.29 2.42
C GLN A 51 10.10 3.20 1.59
N ILE A 52 10.32 3.45 0.30
CA ILE A 52 10.90 2.48 -0.64
C ILE A 52 12.36 2.20 -0.31
N ASN A 53 13.12 3.26 0.02
CA ASN A 53 14.53 3.16 0.42
C ASN A 53 14.71 2.39 1.74
N HIS A 54 13.72 2.44 2.65
CA HIS A 54 13.78 1.79 3.96
C HIS A 54 13.08 0.43 4.01
N LEU A 55 12.53 -0.10 2.91
CA LEU A 55 11.82 -1.39 2.91
C LEU A 55 12.64 -2.53 3.53
N GLY A 56 13.95 -2.60 3.22
CA GLY A 56 14.82 -3.64 3.78
C GLY A 56 14.85 -3.61 5.29
N LYS A 57 15.14 -2.43 5.86
CA LYS A 57 15.17 -2.18 7.30
C LYS A 57 13.80 -2.42 7.96
N LEU A 58 12.72 -1.94 7.35
CA LEU A 58 11.37 -2.15 7.86
C LEU A 58 10.99 -3.63 7.90
N TYR A 59 11.39 -4.42 6.90
CA TYR A 59 11.12 -5.86 6.90
C TYR A 59 12.03 -6.65 7.84
N SER A 60 13.30 -6.25 8.03
CA SER A 60 14.25 -6.99 8.86
C SER A 60 14.17 -6.65 10.34
N GLU A 61 13.90 -5.39 10.68
CA GLU A 61 14.01 -4.84 12.04
C GLU A 61 12.72 -4.18 12.52
N GLY A 62 11.77 -3.93 11.62
CA GLY A 62 10.51 -3.28 11.96
C GLY A 62 9.60 -4.14 12.83
N ARG A 63 8.77 -3.47 13.62
CA ARG A 63 7.73 -4.10 14.43
C ARG A 63 6.34 -3.78 13.90
N LEU A 64 5.41 -4.70 14.13
CA LEU A 64 4.05 -4.59 13.68
C LEU A 64 3.21 -3.73 14.61
N VAL A 65 2.52 -2.76 14.04
CA VAL A 65 1.51 -1.95 14.72
C VAL A 65 0.30 -1.75 13.82
N TRP A 66 -0.80 -1.31 14.41
CA TRP A 66 -1.96 -0.87 13.64
C TRP A 66 -1.79 0.56 13.13
N ALA A 67 -2.30 0.81 11.93
CA ALA A 67 -2.59 2.15 11.44
C ALA A 67 -4.01 2.22 10.88
N ALA A 68 -4.68 3.34 11.11
CA ALA A 68 -5.96 3.64 10.50
C ALA A 68 -5.79 4.60 9.32
N ILE A 69 -6.58 4.39 8.27
CA ILE A 69 -6.59 5.27 7.09
C ILE A 69 -7.35 6.56 7.43
N VAL A 70 -6.70 7.71 7.29
CA VAL A 70 -7.33 9.03 7.40
C VAL A 70 -7.92 9.42 6.05
N GLN A 71 -7.12 9.34 4.99
CA GLN A 71 -7.51 9.65 3.63
C GLN A 71 -6.78 8.73 2.66
N ALA A 72 -7.39 8.40 1.53
CA ALA A 72 -6.76 7.58 0.51
C ALA A 72 -7.17 8.05 -0.89
N ASN A 73 -6.27 7.87 -1.85
CA ASN A 73 -6.60 8.11 -3.24
C ASN A 73 -7.74 7.19 -3.69
N LYS A 74 -8.72 7.73 -4.42
CA LYS A 74 -9.89 6.98 -4.91
C LYS A 74 -9.53 5.71 -5.71
N PHE A 75 -8.38 5.68 -6.39
CA PHE A 75 -7.96 4.50 -7.16
C PHE A 75 -7.62 3.29 -6.28
N LEU A 76 -7.40 3.47 -4.98
CA LEU A 76 -7.22 2.36 -4.05
C LEU A 76 -8.52 1.58 -3.79
N PHE A 77 -9.68 2.17 -4.10
CA PHE A 77 -11.00 1.53 -3.97
C PHE A 77 -11.54 0.97 -5.31
N ASP A 78 -10.92 1.34 -6.43
CA ASP A 78 -11.35 1.01 -7.80
C ASP A 78 -10.65 -0.28 -8.29
N GLU A 79 -11.38 -1.27 -8.77
CA GLU A 79 -10.81 -2.52 -9.31
C GLU A 79 -10.40 -2.46 -10.77
N ASP A 80 -10.96 -1.55 -11.56
CA ASP A 80 -10.68 -1.45 -13.01
C ASP A 80 -9.28 -0.89 -13.28
N LYS A 81 -8.74 -0.17 -12.28
CA LYS A 81 -7.53 0.64 -12.43
C LYS A 81 -6.47 0.24 -11.41
N ALA A 82 -5.59 -0.68 -11.76
CA ALA A 82 -4.51 -1.20 -10.92
C ALA A 82 -3.36 -0.20 -10.57
N PHE A 83 -3.66 1.08 -10.35
CA PHE A 83 -2.68 2.06 -9.85
C PHE A 83 -2.45 1.89 -8.36
N SER A 84 -1.19 1.72 -7.97
CA SER A 84 -0.79 1.91 -6.57
C SER A 84 -0.65 3.40 -6.28
N CYS A 85 -1.09 3.82 -5.10
CA CYS A 85 -1.28 5.23 -4.77
C CYS A 85 -0.95 5.52 -3.31
N PRO A 86 -0.69 6.79 -2.97
CA PRO A 86 -0.54 7.21 -1.60
C PRO A 86 -1.89 7.20 -0.84
N ALA A 87 -1.77 7.07 0.47
CA ALA A 87 -2.79 7.32 1.47
C ALA A 87 -2.15 8.03 2.67
N ASP A 88 -2.96 8.69 3.49
CA ASP A 88 -2.56 9.22 4.78
C ASP A 88 -3.13 8.34 5.88
N ILE A 89 -2.30 8.09 6.88
CA ILE A 89 -2.63 7.20 7.99
C ILE A 89 -2.39 7.90 9.33
N VAL A 90 -3.02 7.37 10.37
CA VAL A 90 -2.72 7.65 11.76
C VAL A 90 -2.33 6.36 12.46
N TYR A 91 -1.26 6.40 13.26
CA TYR A 91 -0.82 5.25 14.04
C TYR A 91 -0.24 5.67 15.38
N ASP A 92 -0.14 4.71 16.30
CA ASP A 92 0.59 4.86 17.55
C ASP A 92 2.00 4.31 17.35
N PRO A 93 3.04 5.16 17.41
CA PRO A 93 4.41 4.69 17.35
C PRO A 93 4.67 3.61 18.36
N THR A 94 4.09 3.61 19.57
CA THR A 94 4.33 2.54 20.57
C THR A 94 3.58 1.24 20.32
N GLY A 95 2.63 1.22 19.37
CA GLY A 95 1.85 0.03 19.03
C GLY A 95 0.83 -0.42 20.08
N ARG A 96 0.51 0.44 21.07
CA ARG A 96 -0.36 0.08 22.20
C ARG A 96 -1.82 0.46 21.99
N THR A 97 -2.08 1.36 21.03
CA THR A 97 -3.43 1.84 20.75
C THR A 97 -4.22 0.79 19.95
N PRO A 98 -5.40 0.38 20.43
CA PRO A 98 -6.23 -0.62 19.75
C PRO A 98 -6.85 -0.05 18.47
N SER A 99 -7.24 -0.94 17.55
CA SER A 99 -7.69 -0.56 16.20
C SER A 99 -8.88 0.41 16.21
N TYR A 100 -9.88 0.18 17.05
CA TYR A 100 -11.10 1.00 17.12
C TYR A 100 -10.83 2.45 17.54
N GLN A 101 -9.82 2.69 18.40
CA GLN A 101 -9.44 4.05 18.80
C GLN A 101 -8.73 4.78 17.67
N LEU A 102 -7.84 4.10 16.94
CA LEU A 102 -7.20 4.66 15.75
C LEU A 102 -8.22 5.02 14.68
N ILE A 103 -9.21 4.15 14.43
CA ILE A 103 -10.31 4.40 13.47
C ILE A 103 -11.12 5.63 13.89
N ASN A 104 -11.45 5.78 15.17
CA ASN A 104 -12.18 6.95 15.66
C ASN A 104 -11.38 8.24 15.44
N VAL A 105 -10.09 8.24 15.81
CA VAL A 105 -9.22 9.40 15.59
C VAL A 105 -9.09 9.70 14.10
N ALA A 106 -8.92 8.69 13.24
CA ALA A 106 -8.84 8.88 11.79
C ALA A 106 -10.09 9.54 11.21
N SER A 107 -11.27 9.13 11.67
CA SER A 107 -12.56 9.74 11.28
C SER A 107 -12.63 11.22 11.67
N GLN A 108 -12.19 11.56 12.89
CA GLN A 108 -12.16 12.95 13.36
C GLN A 108 -11.15 13.81 12.59
N LEU A 109 -9.98 13.25 12.26
CA LEU A 109 -8.96 13.92 11.44
C LEU A 109 -9.48 14.19 10.03
N TYR A 110 -10.12 13.21 9.39
CA TYR A 110 -10.73 13.38 8.07
C TYR A 110 -11.84 14.44 8.07
N ALA A 111 -12.63 14.52 9.14
CA ALA A 111 -13.70 15.51 9.28
C ALA A 111 -13.19 16.97 9.33
N LEU A 112 -11.90 17.20 9.57
CA LEU A 112 -11.28 18.53 9.50
C LEU A 112 -11.04 19.00 8.05
N LYS A 113 -11.10 18.11 7.07
CA LYS A 113 -10.87 18.45 5.67
C LYS A 113 -11.85 19.52 5.18
N HIS A 114 -11.32 20.54 4.52
CA HIS A 114 -12.07 21.72 4.06
C HIS A 114 -12.76 22.53 5.17
N THR A 115 -12.32 22.39 6.42
CA THR A 115 -12.80 23.21 7.55
C THR A 115 -11.77 24.28 7.95
N THR A 116 -12.18 25.22 8.81
CA THR A 116 -11.30 26.28 9.35
C THR A 116 -11.48 26.43 10.87
N PRO A 117 -10.97 25.49 11.69
CA PRO A 117 -11.12 25.52 13.15
C PRO A 117 -10.48 26.77 13.79
N ASP A 118 -10.98 27.16 14.96
CA ASP A 118 -10.41 28.26 15.76
C ASP A 118 -9.10 27.86 16.44
N ASP A 119 -9.02 26.61 16.89
CA ASP A 119 -7.82 26.04 17.51
C ASP A 119 -6.64 25.97 16.51
N PRO A 120 -5.45 26.49 16.86
CA PRO A 120 -4.30 26.52 15.96
C PRO A 120 -3.76 25.13 15.56
N GLU A 121 -3.80 24.12 16.44
CA GLU A 121 -3.34 22.77 16.10
C GLU A 121 -4.29 22.11 15.10
N LEU A 122 -5.60 22.22 15.36
CA LEU A 122 -6.64 21.73 14.46
C LEU A 122 -6.61 22.45 13.10
N ARG A 123 -6.39 23.77 13.09
CA ARG A 123 -6.27 24.53 11.83
C ARG A 123 -5.09 24.09 11.00
N ARG A 124 -3.91 23.92 11.60
CA ARG A 124 -2.72 23.41 10.90
C ARG A 124 -2.99 22.03 10.29
N TYR A 125 -3.64 21.15 11.04
CA TYR A 125 -4.00 19.83 10.50
C TYR A 125 -5.07 19.92 9.39
N ALA A 126 -6.06 20.79 9.53
CA ALA A 126 -7.10 21.02 8.51
C ALA A 126 -6.50 21.52 7.18
N GLU A 127 -5.51 22.41 7.24
CA GLU A 127 -4.73 22.85 6.08
C GLU A 127 -4.00 21.66 5.42
N HIS A 128 -3.31 20.86 6.23
CA HIS A 128 -2.58 19.68 5.76
C HIS A 128 -3.48 18.65 5.06
N VAL A 129 -4.52 18.17 5.73
CA VAL A 129 -5.43 17.14 5.16
C VAL A 129 -6.23 17.65 3.95
N THR A 130 -6.33 18.97 3.79
CA THR A 130 -6.94 19.61 2.62
C THR A 130 -5.99 19.65 1.42
N ASP A 131 -4.68 19.82 1.64
CA ASP A 131 -3.67 19.71 0.59
C ASP A 131 -3.26 18.24 0.37
N GLU A 132 -3.93 17.58 -0.58
CA GLU A 132 -3.68 16.17 -0.91
C GLU A 132 -2.27 15.87 -1.48
N GLN A 133 -1.42 16.90 -1.67
CA GLN A 133 -0.03 16.73 -2.10
C GLN A 133 0.98 16.86 -0.97
N GLU A 134 0.61 17.50 0.14
CA GLU A 134 1.49 17.70 1.28
C GLU A 134 1.67 16.37 2.03
N ARG A 135 2.91 16.04 2.39
CA ARG A 135 3.26 14.77 3.02
C ARG A 135 4.24 15.04 4.14
N HIS A 136 3.70 15.38 5.30
CA HIS A 136 4.48 15.67 6.49
C HIS A 136 4.10 14.77 7.63
N ILE A 137 5.11 14.37 8.39
CA ILE A 137 4.91 13.67 9.65
C ILE A 137 4.40 14.71 10.64
N GLN A 138 3.22 14.47 11.21
CA GLN A 138 2.62 15.40 12.16
C GLN A 138 2.06 14.64 13.36
N ARG A 139 2.14 15.24 14.55
CA ARG A 139 1.43 14.71 15.72
C ARG A 139 -0.05 14.98 15.59
N VAL A 140 -0.87 14.04 16.04
CA VAL A 140 -2.32 14.25 16.15
C VAL A 140 -2.58 15.43 17.12
N PRO A 141 -3.45 16.39 16.76
CA PRO A 141 -3.79 17.50 17.64
C PRO A 141 -4.26 17.02 19.01
N SER A 142 -3.79 17.69 20.06
CA SER A 142 -4.07 17.30 21.46
C SER A 142 -5.56 17.35 21.80
N ALA A 143 -6.32 18.20 21.10
CA ALA A 143 -7.77 18.29 21.17
C ALA A 143 -8.51 17.00 20.71
N LEU A 144 -7.89 16.19 19.85
CA LEU A 144 -8.48 14.93 19.35
C LEU A 144 -7.99 13.70 20.13
N SER A 145 -6.75 13.72 20.62
CA SER A 145 -6.19 12.63 21.39
C SER A 145 -5.02 13.06 22.28
N ALA A 146 -5.00 12.57 23.51
CA ALA A 146 -3.84 12.70 24.41
C ALA A 146 -2.77 11.61 24.17
N LEU A 147 -3.06 10.63 23.32
CA LEU A 147 -2.12 9.57 22.96
C LEU A 147 -1.03 10.12 22.02
N PRO A 148 0.18 9.54 22.01
CA PRO A 148 1.29 10.00 21.17
C PRO A 148 1.13 9.58 19.70
N LEU A 149 -0.05 9.78 19.12
CA LEU A 149 -0.37 9.37 17.76
C LEU A 149 0.29 10.31 16.75
N ILE A 150 0.73 9.73 15.63
CA ILE A 150 1.29 10.49 14.52
C ILE A 150 0.56 10.16 13.22
N THR A 151 0.56 11.12 12.32
CA THR A 151 0.07 10.98 10.96
C THR A 151 1.22 11.05 9.98
N THR A 152 1.17 10.23 8.94
CA THR A 152 2.16 10.22 7.87
C THR A 152 1.52 9.71 6.58
N GLY A 153 2.17 10.02 5.45
CA GLY A 153 1.83 9.43 4.17
C GLY A 153 2.41 8.02 4.04
N ILE A 154 1.70 7.15 3.32
CA ILE A 154 2.15 5.80 2.97
C ILE A 154 1.80 5.52 1.51
N PHE A 155 2.71 4.89 0.78
CA PHE A 155 2.43 4.32 -0.53
C PHE A 155 1.91 2.90 -0.38
N LEU A 156 0.69 2.65 -0.87
CA LEU A 156 0.07 1.33 -0.85
C LEU A 156 0.31 0.62 -2.19
N TRP A 157 1.24 -0.33 -2.18
CA TRP A 157 1.47 -1.24 -3.29
C TRP A 157 0.32 -2.25 -3.36
N ARG A 158 -0.56 -2.13 -4.36
CA ARG A 158 -1.81 -2.90 -4.43
C ARG A 158 -1.62 -4.43 -4.41
N PRO A 159 -0.56 -5.02 -4.99
CA PRO A 159 -0.27 -6.44 -4.81
C PRO A 159 -0.02 -6.90 -3.36
N HIS A 160 0.17 -5.98 -2.42
CA HIS A 160 0.27 -6.26 -1.00
C HIS A 160 -1.07 -6.17 -0.26
N LEU A 161 -2.17 -5.78 -0.92
CA LEU A 161 -3.53 -5.81 -0.36
C LEU A 161 -4.22 -7.14 -0.75
N PRO A 162 -4.98 -7.81 0.13
CA PRO A 162 -5.55 -9.15 -0.12
C PRO A 162 -6.24 -9.31 -1.47
N ASN A 163 -7.11 -8.38 -1.82
CA ASN A 163 -7.87 -8.34 -3.07
C ASN A 163 -7.46 -7.19 -3.99
N GLY A 164 -6.30 -6.60 -3.72
CA GLY A 164 -5.83 -5.43 -4.43
C GLY A 164 -6.59 -4.15 -4.08
N LYS A 165 -7.62 -4.14 -3.23
CA LYS A 165 -8.37 -2.92 -2.87
C LYS A 165 -8.14 -2.54 -1.41
N LEU A 166 -8.28 -1.26 -1.13
CA LEU A 166 -8.41 -0.76 0.24
C LEU A 166 -9.83 -1.04 0.75
N SER A 167 -10.08 -2.27 1.20
CA SER A 167 -11.41 -2.73 1.61
C SER A 167 -11.71 -2.54 3.10
N MET A 168 -10.70 -2.16 3.87
CA MET A 168 -10.83 -1.83 5.29
C MET A 168 -10.08 -0.53 5.59
N ASN A 169 -10.46 0.14 6.68
CA ASN A 169 -9.86 1.39 7.15
C ASN A 169 -8.77 1.18 8.22
N ILE A 170 -8.36 -0.08 8.46
CA ILE A 170 -7.27 -0.44 9.36
C ILE A 170 -6.30 -1.36 8.62
N ILE A 171 -5.00 -1.09 8.75
CA ILE A 171 -3.93 -1.88 8.12
C ILE A 171 -2.83 -2.22 9.12
N PRO A 172 -2.25 -3.42 9.04
CA PRO A 172 -1.01 -3.75 9.74
C PRO A 172 0.16 -3.06 9.02
N ILE A 173 0.94 -2.30 9.76
CA ILE A 173 2.14 -1.63 9.23
C ILE A 173 3.38 -2.03 10.01
N LEU A 174 4.53 -1.92 9.36
CA LEU A 174 5.85 -2.03 9.95
C LEU A 174 6.36 -0.62 10.25
N VAL A 175 6.82 -0.44 11.49
CA VAL A 175 7.44 0.80 11.99
C VAL A 175 8.80 0.48 12.58
N HIS A 176 9.70 1.45 12.59
CA HIS A 176 11.03 1.31 13.18
C HIS A 176 11.41 2.59 13.92
N ASP A 177 12.01 2.45 15.11
CA ASP A 177 12.28 3.58 16.02
C ASP A 177 13.33 4.56 15.44
N ASP A 178 14.31 4.06 14.67
CA ASP A 178 15.30 4.89 13.98
C ASP A 178 14.75 5.71 12.78
N CYS A 179 13.53 5.44 12.31
CA CYS A 179 12.96 6.14 11.15
C CYS A 179 11.47 6.47 11.38
N GLU A 180 11.21 7.36 12.34
CA GLU A 180 9.87 7.85 12.67
C GLU A 180 9.15 8.36 11.41
N GLY A 181 7.87 7.98 11.27
CA GLY A 181 7.02 8.36 10.14
C GLY A 181 7.33 7.70 8.80
N ILE A 182 8.43 6.95 8.69
CA ILE A 182 8.73 6.09 7.55
C ILE A 182 8.19 4.69 7.86
N VAL A 183 7.16 4.28 7.13
CA VAL A 183 6.42 3.04 7.41
C VAL A 183 6.08 2.32 6.11
N THR A 184 5.79 1.03 6.21
CA THR A 184 5.21 0.27 5.08
C THR A 184 4.14 -0.68 5.58
N MET A 185 3.20 -1.02 4.72
CA MET A 185 2.18 -2.02 5.04
C MET A 185 2.82 -3.40 5.12
N LEU A 186 2.37 -4.24 6.06
CA LEU A 186 2.72 -5.66 6.07
C LEU A 186 2.04 -6.36 4.88
N PRO A 187 2.80 -6.95 3.93
CA PRO A 187 2.22 -7.61 2.77
C PRO A 187 1.19 -8.70 3.12
N ALA A 188 0.05 -8.70 2.40
CA ALA A 188 -1.10 -9.58 2.63
C ALA A 188 -0.76 -11.05 2.83
N ARG A 189 0.21 -11.56 2.08
CA ARG A 189 0.65 -12.95 2.17
C ARG A 189 1.05 -13.38 3.58
N PHE A 190 1.62 -12.48 4.39
CA PHE A 190 2.07 -12.82 5.74
C PHE A 190 0.93 -13.07 6.71
N TRP A 191 -0.28 -12.62 6.38
CA TRP A 191 -1.46 -12.75 7.21
C TRP A 191 -2.66 -13.38 6.48
N GLU A 192 -2.41 -14.12 5.40
CA GLU A 192 -3.43 -14.76 4.57
C GLU A 192 -4.35 -15.74 5.31
N GLY A 193 -3.86 -16.34 6.41
CA GLY A 193 -4.63 -17.24 7.28
C GLY A 193 -5.39 -16.54 8.41
N SER A 194 -5.29 -15.21 8.54
CA SER A 194 -5.84 -14.48 9.68
C SER A 194 -7.32 -14.11 9.52
N TYR A 195 -7.96 -13.77 10.64
CA TYR A 195 -9.31 -13.19 10.63
C TYR A 195 -9.37 -11.88 9.84
N LEU A 196 -8.36 -11.01 9.94
CA LEU A 196 -8.29 -9.76 9.18
C LEU A 196 -8.36 -10.01 7.67
N TYR A 197 -7.63 -11.01 7.16
CA TYR A 197 -7.63 -11.34 5.73
C TYR A 197 -9.02 -11.76 5.24
N GLN A 198 -9.73 -12.56 6.04
CA GLN A 198 -11.09 -12.99 5.72
C GLN A 198 -12.07 -11.81 5.71
N GLN A 199 -11.97 -10.90 6.69
CA GLN A 199 -12.80 -9.68 6.70
C GLN A 199 -12.50 -8.79 5.50
N TRP A 200 -11.22 -8.64 5.16
CA TRP A 200 -10.79 -7.84 4.02
C TRP A 200 -11.40 -8.32 2.71
N LEU A 201 -11.35 -9.64 2.45
CA LEU A 201 -11.97 -10.23 1.27
C LEU A 201 -13.50 -10.09 1.29
N TYR A 202 -14.13 -10.26 2.45
CA TYR A 202 -15.58 -10.13 2.60
C TYR A 202 -16.09 -8.72 2.23
N TYR A 203 -15.45 -7.67 2.74
CA TYR A 203 -15.82 -6.28 2.39
C TYR A 203 -15.35 -5.86 1.01
N GLY A 204 -14.45 -6.64 0.40
CA GLY A 204 -13.88 -6.39 -0.91
C GLY A 204 -14.82 -6.61 -2.07
N ASP A 205 -15.84 -7.45 -1.90
CA ASP A 205 -16.86 -7.77 -2.90
C ASP A 205 -16.27 -8.11 -4.29
N ASN A 206 -15.17 -8.87 -4.34
CA ASN A 206 -14.63 -9.39 -5.60
C ASN A 206 -13.82 -10.69 -5.45
N ASP A 207 -13.69 -11.43 -6.56
CA ASP A 207 -12.98 -12.71 -6.66
C ASP A 207 -11.46 -12.57 -6.88
N ILE A 208 -10.88 -11.44 -6.48
CA ILE A 208 -9.44 -11.17 -6.61
C ILE A 208 -8.72 -11.58 -5.33
N GLU A 209 -7.68 -12.41 -5.47
CA GLU A 209 -6.67 -12.66 -4.44
C GLU A 209 -5.27 -12.38 -5.02
N THR A 210 -4.58 -11.38 -4.49
CA THR A 210 -3.32 -10.87 -5.07
C THR A 210 -2.13 -11.78 -4.80
N SER A 211 -1.96 -12.28 -3.57
CA SER A 211 -0.81 -13.10 -3.18
C SER A 211 -0.69 -14.37 -4.03
N PRO A 212 -1.78 -15.16 -4.25
CA PRO A 212 -1.71 -16.32 -5.11
C PRO A 212 -1.38 -16.00 -6.57
N ALA A 213 -1.98 -14.94 -7.12
CA ALA A 213 -1.73 -14.52 -8.49
C ALA A 213 -0.29 -14.04 -8.70
N PHE A 214 0.24 -13.27 -7.75
CA PHE A 214 1.63 -12.82 -7.81
C PHE A 214 2.60 -14.00 -7.76
N TYR A 215 2.38 -14.94 -6.84
CA TYR A 215 3.23 -16.13 -6.73
C TYR A 215 3.24 -16.94 -8.05
N GLN A 216 2.07 -17.12 -8.68
CA GLN A 216 1.96 -17.84 -9.94
C GLN A 216 2.64 -17.11 -11.11
N LEU A 217 2.47 -15.79 -11.23
CA LEU A 217 3.09 -14.99 -12.30
C LEU A 217 4.61 -14.86 -12.13
N ASN A 218 5.10 -14.91 -10.90
CA ASN A 218 6.51 -14.84 -10.57
C ASN A 218 7.15 -16.22 -10.35
N ALA A 219 6.61 -17.29 -10.95
CA ALA A 219 7.11 -18.65 -10.75
C ALA A 219 8.61 -18.83 -11.08
N ASN A 220 9.16 -18.01 -11.97
CA ASN A 220 10.57 -18.02 -12.37
C ASN A 220 11.45 -16.95 -11.68
N GLY A 221 10.89 -16.14 -10.76
CA GLY A 221 11.61 -15.08 -10.05
C GLY A 221 12.02 -13.89 -10.92
N ARG A 222 11.38 -13.69 -12.09
CA ARG A 222 11.77 -12.65 -13.07
C ARG A 222 10.78 -11.49 -13.16
N TYR A 223 9.81 -11.38 -12.24
CA TYR A 223 8.79 -10.33 -12.29
C TYR A 223 9.39 -8.93 -12.48
N TRP A 224 10.44 -8.58 -11.72
CA TRP A 224 11.13 -7.29 -11.79
C TRP A 224 12.39 -7.25 -12.68
N GLN A 225 12.55 -8.17 -13.64
CA GLN A 225 13.79 -8.29 -14.43
C GLN A 225 14.18 -6.98 -15.16
N SER A 226 13.20 -6.21 -15.64
CA SER A 226 13.43 -4.93 -16.33
C SER A 226 13.72 -3.75 -15.39
N PHE A 227 13.54 -3.92 -14.08
CA PHE A 227 13.61 -2.85 -13.07
C PHE A 227 14.61 -3.15 -11.94
N LYS A 228 15.57 -4.07 -12.18
CA LYS A 228 16.53 -4.52 -11.16
C LYS A 228 17.31 -3.39 -10.47
N LYS A 229 17.49 -2.25 -11.12
CA LYS A 229 18.23 -1.11 -10.54
C LYS A 229 17.37 -0.28 -9.59
N GLN A 230 16.07 -0.18 -9.88
CA GLN A 230 15.12 0.68 -9.19
C GLN A 230 14.39 -0.04 -8.05
N VAL A 231 14.19 -1.34 -8.21
CA VAL A 231 13.40 -2.13 -7.27
C VAL A 231 14.09 -2.23 -5.91
N ARG A 232 13.29 -2.14 -4.84
CA ARG A 232 13.72 -2.30 -3.45
C ARG A 232 12.72 -3.18 -2.68
N PRO A 233 13.13 -3.91 -1.64
CA PRO A 233 14.52 -4.07 -1.20
C PRO A 233 15.31 -4.98 -2.15
N THR A 234 16.63 -4.85 -2.17
CA THR A 234 17.55 -5.84 -2.74
C THR A 234 17.71 -7.01 -1.77
N LYS A 235 18.37 -8.10 -2.20
CA LYS A 235 18.60 -9.26 -1.32
C LYS A 235 19.52 -8.89 -0.15
N GLU A 236 20.49 -8.01 -0.39
CA GLU A 236 21.49 -7.56 0.59
C GLU A 236 20.85 -6.72 1.69
N GLU A 237 19.75 -6.02 1.38
CA GLU A 237 18.96 -5.23 2.32
C GLU A 237 18.04 -6.10 3.21
N LEU A 238 18.01 -7.42 3.02
CA LEU A 238 17.19 -8.37 3.78
C LEU A 238 18.04 -9.47 4.44
N PRO A 239 18.71 -9.17 5.57
CA PRO A 239 19.48 -10.17 6.29
C PRO A 239 18.61 -11.36 6.72
N GLY A 240 19.09 -12.57 6.47
CA GLY A 240 18.38 -13.82 6.82
C GLY A 240 17.28 -14.24 5.85
N PHE A 241 16.94 -13.44 4.83
CA PHE A 241 15.97 -13.83 3.81
C PHE A 241 16.37 -15.13 3.10
N ALA A 242 15.41 -16.04 2.99
CA ALA A 242 15.56 -17.33 2.31
C ALA A 242 16.75 -18.19 2.79
N ASN A 243 17.14 -18.06 4.05
CA ASN A 243 18.22 -18.87 4.63
C ASN A 243 17.77 -20.29 5.04
N GLN A 244 16.46 -20.52 5.21
CA GLN A 244 15.84 -21.80 5.56
C GLN A 244 14.62 -22.08 4.67
N PRO A 245 14.76 -22.07 3.33
CA PRO A 245 13.63 -22.01 2.43
C PRO A 245 12.70 -23.22 2.57
N LYS A 246 11.39 -22.96 2.66
CA LYS A 246 10.33 -23.97 2.66
C LYS A 246 9.46 -23.83 1.41
N PRO A 247 8.86 -24.92 0.90
CA PRO A 247 7.85 -24.84 -0.15
C PRO A 247 6.65 -24.00 0.31
N TYR A 248 6.30 -22.97 -0.47
CA TYR A 248 5.05 -22.25 -0.31
C TYR A 248 3.97 -22.86 -1.20
N HIS A 249 2.90 -23.34 -0.58
CA HIS A 249 1.73 -23.90 -1.24
C HIS A 249 0.65 -22.83 -1.38
N SER A 250 0.76 -22.03 -2.44
CA SER A 250 -0.28 -21.07 -2.82
C SER A 250 -1.54 -21.77 -3.32
N LYS A 251 -2.72 -21.18 -3.04
CA LYS A 251 -3.95 -21.48 -3.79
C LYS A 251 -3.73 -21.24 -5.29
N LYS A 252 -4.55 -21.86 -6.13
CA LYS A 252 -4.59 -21.56 -7.57
C LYS A 252 -5.23 -20.19 -7.78
N ALA A 253 -4.57 -19.32 -8.54
CA ALA A 253 -5.10 -17.99 -8.84
C ALA A 253 -6.25 -18.06 -9.87
N THR A 254 -7.24 -17.16 -9.71
CA THR A 254 -8.29 -16.95 -10.71
C THR A 254 -7.75 -16.15 -11.91
N ALA A 255 -8.42 -16.22 -13.05
CA ALA A 255 -8.06 -15.44 -14.24
C ALA A 255 -8.11 -13.93 -13.95
N ALA A 256 -9.13 -13.47 -13.19
CA ALA A 256 -9.25 -12.08 -12.76
C ALA A 256 -8.07 -11.64 -11.89
N SER A 257 -7.65 -12.47 -10.93
CA SER A 257 -6.49 -12.19 -10.07
C SER A 257 -5.19 -12.07 -10.88
N LEU A 258 -4.98 -12.98 -11.85
CA LEU A 258 -3.82 -12.94 -12.74
C LEU A 258 -3.82 -11.70 -13.63
N ALA A 259 -4.99 -11.32 -14.17
CA ALA A 259 -5.14 -10.12 -14.98
C ALA A 259 -4.81 -8.85 -14.17
N PHE A 260 -5.30 -8.76 -12.94
CA PHE A 260 -5.05 -7.63 -12.05
C PHE A 260 -3.55 -7.45 -11.74
N ILE A 261 -2.84 -8.52 -11.34
CA ILE A 261 -1.39 -8.43 -11.05
C ILE A 261 -0.57 -8.15 -12.31
N SER A 262 -1.03 -8.63 -13.48
CA SER A 262 -0.40 -8.28 -14.75
C SER A 262 -0.59 -6.80 -15.07
N GLN A 263 -1.79 -6.25 -14.83
CA GLN A 263 -2.08 -4.83 -15.00
C GLN A 263 -1.18 -3.97 -14.09
N CYS A 264 -1.00 -4.32 -12.82
CA CYS A 264 -0.06 -3.62 -11.92
C CYS A 264 1.35 -3.49 -12.53
N MET A 265 1.88 -4.56 -13.13
CA MET A 265 3.19 -4.55 -13.80
C MET A 265 3.19 -3.66 -15.05
N GLU A 266 2.17 -3.77 -15.89
CA GLU A 266 2.05 -2.93 -17.09
C GLU A 266 1.98 -1.45 -16.75
N MET A 267 1.31 -1.07 -15.66
CA MET A 267 1.27 0.31 -15.20
C MET A 267 2.66 0.84 -14.81
N VAL A 268 3.50 0.02 -14.16
CA VAL A 268 4.89 0.39 -13.86
C VAL A 268 5.70 0.56 -15.15
N LYS A 269 5.54 -0.35 -16.12
CA LYS A 269 6.23 -0.26 -17.42
C LYS A 269 5.85 1.00 -18.20
N LEU A 270 4.56 1.32 -18.24
CA LEU A 270 4.06 2.51 -18.92
C LEU A 270 4.61 3.78 -18.28
N ASP A 271 4.53 3.89 -16.95
CA ASP A 271 5.06 5.04 -16.20
C ASP A 271 6.55 5.29 -16.49
N TYR A 272 7.38 4.25 -16.42
CA TYR A 272 8.82 4.39 -16.71
C TYR A 272 9.13 4.68 -18.18
N LYS A 273 8.39 4.08 -19.10
CA LYS A 273 8.55 4.35 -20.54
C LYS A 273 8.27 5.82 -20.85
N GLU A 274 7.20 6.38 -20.26
CA GLU A 274 6.78 7.76 -20.51
C GLU A 274 7.66 8.79 -19.79
N ASN A 275 7.93 8.57 -18.51
CA ASN A 275 8.47 9.61 -17.62
C ASN A 275 9.97 9.48 -17.31
N VAL A 276 10.58 8.32 -17.61
CA VAL A 276 12.00 8.06 -17.32
C VAL A 276 12.81 7.82 -18.59
N GLN A 277 12.26 7.04 -19.54
CA GLN A 277 12.94 6.73 -20.80
C GLN A 277 12.55 7.68 -21.95
N GLY A 278 11.34 8.25 -21.91
CA GLY A 278 10.74 9.00 -23.02
C GLY A 278 11.14 10.46 -23.12
N ARG A 279 11.23 11.20 -22.00
CA ARG A 279 11.60 12.64 -21.94
C ARG A 279 12.11 12.98 -20.53
N GLY A 280 13.03 13.94 -20.41
CA GLY A 280 13.47 14.47 -19.11
C GLY A 280 12.28 14.97 -18.27
N LEU A 281 12.30 14.62 -16.98
CA LEU A 281 11.34 14.98 -15.91
C LEU A 281 10.30 16.07 -16.27
N LEU A 282 9.09 15.66 -16.66
CA LEU A 282 7.85 16.45 -16.63
C LEU A 282 6.70 15.42 -16.57
N ALA A 283 5.64 15.46 -15.76
CA ALA A 283 5.14 16.37 -14.73
C ALA A 283 4.13 15.57 -13.86
N LYS A 284 3.70 16.15 -12.73
CA LYS A 284 2.83 15.57 -11.68
C LYS A 284 1.54 14.87 -12.19
N PRO A 285 0.95 13.95 -11.40
CA PRO A 285 -0.08 12.96 -11.81
C PRO A 285 -1.35 13.51 -12.48
N ASN A 286 -1.66 14.80 -12.34
CA ASN A 286 -2.89 15.39 -12.87
C ASN A 286 -2.91 15.48 -14.41
N HIS A 287 -1.74 15.46 -15.08
CA HIS A 287 -1.67 15.40 -16.55
C HIS A 287 -1.80 13.96 -17.10
N LEU A 288 -1.50 12.94 -16.30
CA LEU A 288 -1.65 11.53 -16.69
C LEU A 288 -3.13 11.14 -16.86
N LEU A 289 -4.01 11.71 -16.02
CA LEU A 289 -5.46 11.54 -16.11
C LEU A 289 -6.02 12.00 -17.47
N SER A 290 -5.51 13.10 -18.02
CA SER A 290 -5.99 13.64 -19.29
C SER A 290 -5.59 12.78 -20.49
N LEU A 291 -4.37 12.24 -20.53
CA LEU A 291 -3.90 11.41 -21.64
C LEU A 291 -4.50 9.99 -21.62
N ILE A 292 -4.65 9.39 -20.43
CA ILE A 292 -5.21 8.04 -20.31
C ILE A 292 -6.71 8.02 -20.61
N ILE A 293 -7.46 9.05 -20.19
CA ILE A 293 -8.86 9.23 -20.59
C ILE A 293 -8.96 9.40 -22.11
N LEU A 294 -8.07 10.18 -22.72
CA LEU A 294 -8.05 10.35 -24.18
C LEU A 294 -7.79 9.03 -24.92
N PHE A 295 -6.85 8.21 -24.43
CA PHE A 295 -6.51 6.94 -25.07
C PHE A 295 -7.64 5.90 -24.93
N ALA A 296 -8.27 5.81 -23.75
CA ALA A 296 -9.42 4.93 -23.53
C ALA A 296 -10.62 5.34 -24.41
N VAL A 297 -10.91 6.63 -24.52
CA VAL A 297 -11.98 7.15 -25.39
C VAL A 297 -11.68 6.88 -26.87
N VAL A 298 -10.43 7.07 -27.32
CA VAL A 298 -10.05 6.82 -28.72
C VAL A 298 -10.17 5.33 -29.08
N VAL A 299 -9.76 4.42 -28.18
CA VAL A 299 -9.91 2.97 -28.39
C VAL A 299 -11.38 2.55 -28.41
N SER A 300 -12.21 3.08 -27.50
CA SER A 300 -13.66 2.80 -27.49
C SER A 300 -14.36 3.32 -28.74
N VAL A 301 -13.99 4.51 -29.24
CA VAL A 301 -14.54 5.09 -30.47
C VAL A 301 -14.11 4.29 -31.70
N LEU A 302 -12.84 3.86 -31.78
CA LEU A 302 -12.35 3.01 -32.86
C LEU A 302 -13.05 1.65 -32.92
N LEU A 303 -13.26 1.01 -31.76
CA LEU A 303 -13.99 -0.26 -31.65
C LEU A 303 -15.48 -0.10 -31.99
N ALA A 304 -16.09 1.03 -31.64
CA ALA A 304 -17.47 1.34 -32.02
C ALA A 304 -17.62 1.57 -33.53
N ILE A 305 -16.67 2.27 -34.16
CA ILE A 305 -16.65 2.50 -35.60
C ILE A 305 -16.44 1.17 -36.37
N GLN A 306 -15.56 0.29 -35.88
CA GLN A 306 -15.38 -1.06 -36.46
C GLN A 306 -16.64 -1.92 -36.41
N LYS A 307 -17.45 -1.81 -35.34
CA LYS A 307 -18.73 -2.53 -35.19
C LYS A 307 -19.85 -2.00 -36.08
N VAL A 308 -19.78 -0.74 -36.49
CA VAL A 308 -20.78 -0.11 -37.37
C VAL A 308 -20.47 -0.35 -38.85
N LEU A 309 -19.21 -0.67 -39.17
CA LEU A 309 -18.72 -0.94 -40.53
C LEU A 309 -18.64 -2.43 -40.89
N SER A 310 -19.08 -3.32 -40.00
CA SER A 310 -19.22 -4.79 -40.21
C SER A 310 -20.68 -5.20 -40.22
#